data_AF-A0A5C5RJN2-F1
#
_entry.id   AF-A0A5C5RJN2-F1
#
_cell.length_a   1.000
_cell.length_b   1.000
_cell.length_c   1.000
_cell.angle_alpha   90.00
_cell.angle_beta   90.00
_cell.angle_gamma   90.00
#
_symmetry.space_group_name_H-M   'P 1'
#
loop_
_entity.id
_entity.type
_entity.pdbx_description
1 polymer ?
#
loop_
_entity_poly.entity_id
_entity_poly.type
_entity_poly.pdbx_seq_one_letter_code
_entity_poly.pdbx_strand_id
1 'polypeptide(L)'
;MTDDERLADLESRVAALEAASGAVPAEPRPAGAGAGTVGYAGTVSLDGDVSWRIDYSAGAVAALPPGRLATVLAALGHPARLAIVQDLLLGPRTAAELMDRVDGGSKGQLYHHLGTLTGAGVVDKGVRGQYTVAPQRVVPILVAMLASADIGGLLR
;
A
#
# COMPACT_ATOMS: atom_id res chain seq x y z
N MET A 1 38.83 -5.30 4.23
CA MET A 1 37.75 -4.94 3.30
C MET A 1 37.80 -3.44 3.11
N THR A 2 38.23 -2.99 1.93
CA THR A 2 38.31 -1.58 1.56
C THR A 2 36.90 -1.04 1.29
N ASP A 3 36.74 0.28 1.27
CA ASP A 3 35.45 0.90 1.00
C ASP A 3 34.95 0.61 -0.43
N ASP A 4 35.88 0.43 -1.38
CA ASP A 4 35.55 0.02 -2.76
C ASP A 4 35.01 -1.42 -2.82
N GLU A 5 35.56 -2.34 -2.01
CA GLU A 5 35.05 -3.72 -1.92
C GLU A 5 33.64 -3.77 -1.30
N ARG A 6 33.34 -2.87 -0.36
CA ARG A 6 31.99 -2.73 0.23
C ARG A 6 30.99 -2.19 -0.78
N LEU A 7 31.39 -1.20 -1.58
CA LEU A 7 30.53 -0.59 -2.57
C LEU A 7 30.18 -1.61 -3.67
N ALA A 8 31.16 -2.37 -4.15
CA ALA A 8 30.94 -3.41 -5.15
C ALA A 8 30.02 -4.54 -4.64
N ASP A 9 30.13 -4.96 -3.37
CA ASP A 9 29.21 -5.93 -2.77
C ASP A 9 27.78 -5.40 -2.72
N LEU A 10 27.60 -4.13 -2.34
CA LEU A 10 26.30 -3.49 -2.29
C LEU A 10 25.68 -3.34 -3.69
N GLU A 11 26.45 -2.91 -4.69
CA GLU A 11 25.99 -2.81 -6.08
C GLU A 11 25.57 -4.17 -6.64
N SER A 12 26.35 -5.23 -6.36
CA SER A 12 26.02 -6.61 -6.75
C SER A 12 24.72 -7.09 -6.12
N ARG A 13 24.53 -6.80 -4.82
CA ARG A 13 23.31 -7.17 -4.09
C ARG A 13 22.10 -6.38 -4.55
N VAL A 14 22.24 -5.10 -4.87
CA VAL A 14 21.17 -4.27 -5.44
C VAL A 14 20.80 -4.76 -6.83
N ALA A 15 21.77 -5.02 -7.71
CA ALA A 15 21.51 -5.58 -9.04
C ALA A 15 20.78 -6.94 -8.97
N ALA A 16 21.16 -7.80 -8.01
CA ALA A 16 20.46 -9.06 -7.77
C ALA A 16 19.03 -8.85 -7.26
N LEU A 17 18.79 -7.84 -6.42
CA LEU A 17 17.47 -7.51 -5.88
C LEU A 17 16.56 -6.85 -6.93
N GLU A 18 17.13 -6.02 -7.81
CA GLU A 18 16.42 -5.40 -8.94
C GLU A 18 16.08 -6.45 -10.01
N ALA A 19 16.99 -7.38 -10.30
CA ALA A 19 16.71 -8.53 -11.15
C ALA A 19 15.61 -9.43 -10.55
N ALA A 20 15.59 -9.60 -9.22
CA ALA A 20 14.55 -10.35 -8.53
C ALA A 20 13.21 -9.60 -8.43
N SER A 21 13.22 -8.26 -8.33
CA SER A 21 12.00 -7.43 -8.35
C SER A 21 11.39 -7.30 -9.75
N GLY A 22 12.19 -7.47 -10.82
CA GLY A 22 11.70 -7.60 -12.18
C GLY A 22 11.02 -8.94 -12.48
N ALA A 23 11.22 -9.94 -11.62
CA ALA A 23 10.52 -11.22 -11.72
C ALA A 23 9.12 -11.10 -11.09
N VAL A 24 8.12 -11.02 -11.97
CA VAL A 24 6.71 -11.20 -11.62
C VAL A 24 6.56 -12.47 -10.77
N PRO A 25 5.91 -12.45 -9.60
CA PRO A 25 5.53 -13.67 -8.93
C PRO A 25 4.47 -14.40 -9.78
N ALA A 26 4.88 -15.37 -10.58
CA ALA A 26 4.01 -16.41 -11.14
C ALA A 26 4.21 -17.69 -10.31
N GLU A 27 3.25 -18.44 -9.75
CA GLU A 27 1.79 -18.44 -9.57
C GLU A 27 1.53 -19.36 -8.33
N PRO A 28 0.32 -19.42 -7.76
CA PRO A 28 -0.32 -20.74 -7.70
C PRO A 28 -1.62 -20.75 -8.51
N ARG A 29 -1.74 -21.71 -9.42
CA ARG A 29 -2.92 -21.96 -10.25
C ARG A 29 -3.85 -22.96 -9.58
N PRO A 30 -5.07 -22.59 -9.12
CA PRO A 30 -6.14 -23.53 -8.91
C PRO A 30 -7.05 -23.61 -10.14
N ALA A 31 -7.62 -24.79 -10.35
CA ALA A 31 -8.22 -25.25 -11.59
C ALA A 31 -9.36 -24.37 -12.14
N GLY A 32 -9.31 -24.12 -13.45
CA GLY A 32 -10.42 -23.57 -14.23
C GLY A 32 -9.93 -22.72 -15.39
N ALA A 33 -9.69 -23.33 -16.55
CA ALA A 33 -9.63 -22.56 -17.79
C ALA A 33 -10.98 -21.82 -17.96
N GLY A 34 -10.99 -20.49 -17.85
CA GLY A 34 -12.20 -19.70 -18.16
C GLY A 34 -12.44 -18.38 -17.39
N ALA A 35 -11.78 -18.12 -16.25
CA ALA A 35 -12.10 -16.91 -15.46
C ALA A 35 -11.39 -15.63 -15.92
N GLY A 36 -10.34 -15.74 -16.74
CA GLY A 36 -9.52 -14.60 -17.17
C GLY A 36 -8.55 -14.10 -16.09
N THR A 37 -7.91 -12.97 -16.39
CA THR A 37 -6.88 -12.33 -15.55
C THR A 37 -7.36 -10.95 -15.13
N VAL A 38 -7.08 -10.57 -13.89
CA VAL A 38 -7.25 -9.22 -13.37
C VAL A 38 -5.91 -8.73 -12.84
N GLY A 39 -5.56 -7.49 -13.14
CA GLY A 39 -4.32 -6.87 -12.71
C GLY A 39 -4.52 -5.40 -12.41
N TYR A 40 -3.52 -4.82 -11.76
CA TYR A 40 -3.42 -3.38 -11.60
C TYR A 40 -1.97 -2.94 -11.70
N ALA A 41 -1.77 -1.71 -12.16
CA ALA A 41 -0.47 -1.11 -12.31
C ALA A 41 -0.53 0.38 -12.00
N GLY A 42 0.63 0.97 -11.71
CA GLY A 42 0.77 2.39 -11.49
C GLY A 42 2.24 2.80 -11.48
N THR A 43 2.50 3.99 -12.01
CA THR A 43 3.77 4.70 -11.87
C THR A 43 3.45 6.02 -11.19
N VAL A 44 3.99 6.22 -10.00
CA VAL A 44 3.55 7.27 -9.08
C VAL A 44 4.78 7.96 -8.50
N SER A 45 4.77 9.29 -8.50
CA SER A 45 5.79 10.14 -7.88
C SER A 45 5.13 10.98 -6.79
N LEU A 46 5.07 10.44 -5.56
CA LEU A 46 4.54 11.13 -4.38
C LEU A 46 5.68 11.31 -3.37
N ASP A 47 5.65 10.63 -2.22
CA ASP A 47 6.80 10.52 -1.30
C ASP A 47 7.83 9.49 -1.82
N GLY A 48 8.37 9.80 -3.00
CA GLY A 48 9.26 8.92 -3.77
C GLY A 48 8.60 8.30 -5.01
N ASP A 49 9.44 7.70 -5.84
CA ASP A 49 9.04 7.07 -7.09
C ASP A 49 8.72 5.59 -6.89
N VAL A 50 7.51 5.20 -7.26
CA VAL A 50 7.03 3.82 -7.17
C VAL A 50 6.49 3.38 -8.53
N SER A 51 7.02 2.28 -9.04
CA SER A 51 6.47 1.55 -10.18
C SER A 51 6.00 0.18 -9.72
N TRP A 52 4.74 -0.15 -10.02
CA TRP A 52 4.12 -1.39 -9.58
C TRP A 52 3.26 -1.96 -10.70
N ARG A 53 3.27 -3.28 -10.84
CA ARG A 53 2.35 -4.04 -11.69
C ARG A 53 2.19 -5.44 -11.12
N ILE A 54 0.96 -5.89 -11.01
CA ILE A 54 0.65 -7.31 -10.78
C ILE A 54 -0.51 -7.74 -11.66
N ASP A 55 -0.52 -9.03 -11.97
CA ASP A 55 -1.58 -9.72 -12.68
C ASP A 55 -1.87 -11.02 -11.93
N TYR A 56 -3.15 -11.34 -11.74
CA TYR A 56 -3.64 -12.51 -11.01
C TYR A 56 -4.81 -13.16 -11.75
N SER A 57 -4.99 -14.47 -11.57
CA SER A 57 -6.21 -15.15 -12.02
C SER A 57 -7.43 -14.53 -11.34
N ALA A 58 -8.45 -14.14 -12.13
CA ALA A 58 -9.68 -13.57 -11.59
C ALA A 58 -10.40 -14.57 -10.67
N GLY A 59 -10.36 -15.86 -11.01
CA GLY A 59 -10.89 -16.93 -10.16
C GLY A 59 -10.14 -17.06 -8.83
N ALA A 60 -8.82 -16.85 -8.83
CA ALA A 60 -8.02 -16.86 -7.61
C ALA A 60 -8.32 -15.64 -6.72
N VAL A 61 -8.51 -14.45 -7.32
CA VAL A 61 -8.91 -13.24 -6.58
C VAL A 61 -10.29 -13.44 -5.94
N ALA A 62 -11.25 -14.02 -6.66
CA ALA A 62 -12.58 -14.33 -6.14
C ALA A 62 -12.57 -15.35 -4.99
N ALA A 63 -11.53 -16.19 -4.90
CA ALA A 63 -11.37 -17.22 -3.87
C ALA A 63 -10.52 -16.76 -2.66
N LEU A 64 -10.07 -15.50 -2.62
CA LEU A 64 -9.27 -14.98 -1.51
C LEU A 64 -10.04 -15.04 -0.18
N PRO A 65 -9.36 -15.32 0.95
CA PRO A 65 -10.01 -15.44 2.24
C PRO A 65 -10.60 -14.09 2.67
N PRO A 66 -11.92 -14.00 2.93
CA PRO A 66 -12.60 -12.73 3.13
C PRO A 66 -12.16 -12.00 4.40
N GLY A 67 -11.67 -12.72 5.42
CA GLY A 67 -11.29 -12.10 6.71
C GLY A 67 -10.23 -11.00 6.57
N ARG A 68 -9.13 -11.27 5.85
CA ARG A 68 -8.08 -10.24 5.66
C ARG A 68 -8.54 -9.11 4.75
N LEU A 69 -9.27 -9.45 3.68
CA LEU A 69 -9.85 -8.45 2.77
C LEU A 69 -10.79 -7.50 3.52
N ALA A 70 -11.71 -8.04 4.31
CA ALA A 70 -12.66 -7.26 5.09
C ALA A 70 -11.96 -6.37 6.11
N THR A 71 -10.91 -6.84 6.79
CA THR A 71 -10.13 -6.02 7.73
C THR A 71 -9.51 -4.80 7.05
N VAL A 72 -8.89 -4.96 5.89
CA VAL A 72 -8.25 -3.85 5.15
C VAL A 72 -9.32 -2.89 4.60
N LEU A 73 -10.37 -3.43 3.97
CA LEU A 73 -11.47 -2.62 3.45
C LEU A 73 -12.18 -1.84 4.56
N ALA A 74 -12.45 -2.47 5.71
CA ALA A 74 -13.02 -1.80 6.86
C ALA A 74 -12.09 -0.69 7.39
N ALA A 75 -10.78 -0.92 7.43
CA ALA A 75 -9.81 0.10 7.83
C ALA A 75 -9.81 1.31 6.87
N LEU A 76 -9.96 1.10 5.56
CA LEU A 76 -10.02 2.19 4.58
C LEU A 76 -11.41 2.85 4.48
N GLY A 77 -12.49 2.12 4.81
CA GLY A 77 -13.88 2.54 4.63
C GLY A 77 -14.43 3.59 5.59
N HIS A 78 -13.58 4.39 6.26
CA HIS A 78 -14.02 5.48 7.14
C HIS A 78 -13.39 6.80 6.70
N PRO A 79 -14.17 7.90 6.54
CA PRO A 79 -13.68 9.16 5.99
C PRO A 79 -12.42 9.70 6.67
N ALA A 80 -12.41 9.78 8.01
CA ALA A 80 -11.24 10.26 8.75
C ALA A 80 -9.99 9.38 8.56
N ARG A 81 -10.15 8.06 8.42
CA ARG A 81 -9.02 7.15 8.19
C ARG A 81 -8.49 7.31 6.76
N LEU A 82 -9.38 7.49 5.80
CA LEU A 82 -9.00 7.72 4.42
C LEU A 82 -8.26 9.06 4.26
N ALA A 83 -8.71 10.12 4.93
CA ALA A 83 -8.02 11.40 4.96
C ALA A 83 -6.59 11.31 5.55
N ILE A 84 -6.42 10.55 6.65
CA ILE A 84 -5.09 10.26 7.21
C ILE A 84 -4.21 9.56 6.17
N VAL A 85 -4.72 8.51 5.53
CA VAL A 85 -3.95 7.76 4.52
C VAL A 85 -3.59 8.66 3.33
N GLN A 86 -4.49 9.52 2.88
CA GLN A 86 -4.23 10.49 1.81
C GLN A 86 -3.12 11.48 2.16
N ASP A 87 -3.09 12.01 3.40
CA ASP A 87 -2.00 12.89 3.82
C ASP A 87 -0.66 12.13 3.94
N LEU A 88 -0.69 10.88 4.40
CA LEU A 88 0.49 10.02 4.53
C LEU A 88 1.04 9.53 3.19
N LEU A 89 0.24 9.48 2.13
CA LEU A 89 0.71 9.23 0.76
C LEU A 89 1.61 10.37 0.26
N LEU A 90 1.48 11.59 0.84
CA LEU A 90 2.33 12.75 0.58
C LEU A 90 3.55 12.82 1.52
N GLY A 91 3.79 11.76 2.30
CA GLY A 91 4.99 11.57 3.09
C GLY A 91 4.76 11.39 4.59
N PRO A 92 5.84 11.15 5.36
CA PRO A 92 5.75 10.78 6.77
C PRO A 92 5.17 11.90 7.62
N ARG A 93 4.35 11.55 8.61
CA ARG A 93 3.76 12.50 9.56
C ARG A 93 3.73 11.95 10.97
N THR A 94 3.93 12.81 11.95
CA THR A 94 3.66 12.53 13.35
C THR A 94 2.16 12.60 13.64
N ALA A 95 1.73 12.03 14.78
CA ALA A 95 0.35 12.18 15.23
C ALA A 95 -0.04 13.65 15.49
N ALA A 96 0.91 14.52 15.84
CA ALA A 96 0.64 15.95 16.03
C ALA A 96 0.33 16.62 14.68
N GLU A 97 1.18 16.40 13.68
CA GLU A 97 0.98 16.96 12.33
C GLU A 97 -0.32 16.46 11.68
N LEU A 98 -0.68 15.19 11.89
CA LEU A 98 -1.95 14.65 11.40
C LEU A 98 -3.16 15.28 12.10
N MET A 99 -3.03 15.63 13.38
CA MET A 99 -4.11 16.29 14.14
C MET A 99 -4.37 17.71 13.65
N ASP A 100 -3.32 18.40 13.19
CA ASP A 100 -3.42 19.75 12.65
C ASP A 100 -3.94 19.78 11.20
N ARG A 101 -3.76 18.69 10.45
CA ARG A 101 -4.10 18.60 9.01
C ARG A 101 -5.43 17.91 8.73
N VAL A 102 -5.81 16.94 9.56
CA VAL A 102 -7.04 16.18 9.37
C VAL A 102 -8.11 16.74 10.29
N ASP A 103 -9.03 17.50 9.71
CA ASP A 103 -10.11 18.16 10.43
C ASP A 103 -11.01 17.16 11.19
N GLY A 104 -11.38 17.53 12.42
CA GLY A 104 -12.64 17.05 13.02
C GLY A 104 -12.56 15.92 14.04
N GLY A 105 -11.39 15.57 14.58
CA GLY A 105 -11.25 14.50 15.58
C GLY A 105 -10.66 14.93 16.93
N SER A 106 -11.07 14.27 18.02
CA SER A 106 -10.34 14.37 19.29
C SER A 106 -9.01 13.60 19.21
N LYS A 107 -8.04 13.96 20.05
CA LYS A 107 -6.76 13.23 20.16
C LYS A 107 -6.96 11.72 20.34
N GLY A 108 -7.95 11.31 21.14
CA GLY A 108 -8.28 9.89 21.36
C GLY A 108 -8.77 9.18 20.10
N GLN A 109 -9.56 9.86 19.27
CA GLN A 109 -10.03 9.31 17.99
C GLN A 109 -8.89 9.12 17.00
N LEU A 110 -7.94 10.07 16.93
CA LEU A 110 -6.78 9.94 16.04
C LEU A 110 -5.95 8.70 16.37
N TYR A 111 -5.61 8.48 17.65
CA TYR A 111 -4.84 7.29 18.03
C TYR A 111 -5.62 5.99 17.80
N HIS A 112 -6.94 6.00 17.98
CA HIS A 112 -7.78 4.87 17.63
C HIS A 112 -7.71 4.58 16.11
N HIS A 113 -7.85 5.61 15.28
CA HIS A 113 -7.74 5.50 13.82
C HIS A 113 -6.37 4.99 13.37
N LEU A 114 -5.29 5.54 13.91
CA LEU A 114 -3.92 5.09 13.63
C LEU A 114 -3.70 3.65 14.08
N GLY A 115 -4.26 3.25 15.23
CA GLY A 115 -4.25 1.87 15.70
C GLY A 115 -4.96 0.92 14.73
N THR A 116 -6.15 1.28 14.26
CA THR A 116 -6.89 0.49 13.25
C THR A 116 -6.11 0.38 11.94
N LEU A 117 -5.56 1.48 11.42
CA LEU A 117 -4.79 1.48 10.18
C LEU A 117 -3.50 0.66 10.29
N THR A 118 -2.80 0.77 11.41
CA THR A 118 -1.57 -0.01 11.68
C THR A 118 -1.89 -1.49 11.86
N GLY A 119 -2.95 -1.82 12.61
CA GLY A 119 -3.39 -3.20 12.82
C GLY A 119 -3.86 -3.89 11.54
N ALA A 120 -4.37 -3.13 10.57
CA ALA A 120 -4.71 -3.61 9.23
C ALA A 120 -3.52 -3.64 8.25
N GLY A 121 -2.34 -3.14 8.65
CA GLY A 121 -1.15 -3.06 7.79
C GLY A 121 -1.26 -2.01 6.67
N VAL A 122 -2.17 -1.05 6.77
CA VAL A 122 -2.31 0.04 5.78
C VAL A 122 -1.19 1.07 5.96
N VAL A 123 -0.86 1.39 7.22
CA VAL A 123 0.21 2.33 7.58
C VAL A 123 1.20 1.64 8.51
N ASP A 124 2.46 2.05 8.46
CA ASP A 124 3.49 1.63 9.40
C ASP A 124 3.78 2.73 10.41
N LYS A 125 4.10 2.32 11.63
CA LYS A 125 4.61 3.21 12.68
C LYS A 125 6.14 3.17 12.65
N GLY A 126 6.75 4.24 12.16
CA GLY A 126 8.19 4.43 12.07
C GLY A 126 8.84 4.91 13.37
N VAL A 127 10.14 5.20 13.26
CA VAL A 127 10.95 5.71 14.38
C VAL A 127 10.51 7.13 14.75
N ARG A 128 10.68 7.53 16.01
CA ARG A 128 10.25 8.84 16.56
C ARG A 128 8.73 9.12 16.47
N GLY A 129 7.91 8.08 16.29
CA GLY A 129 6.45 8.21 16.32
C GLY A 129 5.84 8.78 15.05
N GLN A 130 6.59 8.75 13.94
CA GLN A 130 6.05 9.02 12.61
C GLN A 130 5.23 7.83 12.11
N TYR A 131 4.24 8.13 11.29
CA TYR A 131 3.45 7.17 10.53
C TYR A 131 3.79 7.35 9.05
N THR A 132 3.79 6.24 8.32
CA THR A 132 4.22 6.18 6.92
C THR A 132 3.38 5.16 6.14
N VAL A 133 3.30 5.32 4.83
CA VAL A 133 2.84 4.26 3.93
C VAL A 133 4.07 3.66 3.26
N ALA A 134 4.31 2.37 3.44
CA ALA A 134 5.44 1.73 2.78
C ALA A 134 5.31 1.79 1.25
N PRO A 135 6.42 1.94 0.50
CA PRO A 135 6.40 2.07 -0.96
C PRO A 135 5.58 1.00 -1.68
N GLN A 136 5.66 -0.26 -1.23
CA GLN A 136 4.92 -1.39 -1.79
C GLN A 136 3.39 -1.33 -1.59
N ARG A 137 2.88 -0.39 -0.80
CA ARG A 137 1.44 -0.21 -0.53
C ARG A 137 0.86 1.02 -1.20
N VAL A 138 1.69 1.92 -1.73
CA VAL A 138 1.26 3.18 -2.38
C VAL A 138 0.30 2.90 -3.55
N VAL A 139 0.75 2.13 -4.55
CA VAL A 139 -0.08 1.82 -5.72
C VAL A 139 -1.32 0.99 -5.34
N PRO A 140 -1.23 -0.09 -4.53
CA PRO A 140 -2.41 -0.82 -4.09
C PRO A 140 -3.47 0.05 -3.40
N ILE A 141 -3.07 0.98 -2.52
CA ILE A 141 -3.99 1.90 -1.83
C ILE A 141 -4.66 2.85 -2.83
N LEU A 142 -3.89 3.44 -3.74
CA LEU A 142 -4.43 4.33 -4.78
C LEU A 142 -5.41 3.60 -5.69
N VAL A 143 -5.12 2.35 -6.06
CA VAL A 143 -6.02 1.50 -6.84
C VAL A 143 -7.29 1.18 -6.05
N ALA A 144 -7.21 0.92 -4.75
CA ALA A 144 -8.40 0.71 -3.92
C ALA A 144 -9.29 1.97 -3.87
N MET A 145 -8.70 3.15 -3.75
CA MET A 145 -9.41 4.43 -3.83
C MET A 145 -10.03 4.65 -5.22
N LEU A 146 -9.28 4.41 -6.30
CA LEU A 146 -9.74 4.57 -7.67
C LEU A 146 -10.90 3.60 -8.00
N ALA A 147 -10.76 2.33 -7.63
CA ALA A 147 -11.82 1.34 -7.80
C ALA A 147 -13.07 1.70 -6.98
N SER A 148 -12.89 2.24 -5.75
CA SER A 148 -14.01 2.73 -4.95
C SER A 148 -14.69 3.93 -5.62
N ALA A 149 -13.93 4.84 -6.21
CA ALA A 149 -14.45 5.98 -6.97
C ALA A 149 -15.22 5.54 -8.22
N ASP A 150 -14.72 4.53 -8.94
CA ASP A 150 -15.37 3.95 -10.11
C ASP A 150 -16.71 3.28 -9.74
N ILE A 151 -16.68 2.37 -8.74
CA ILE A 151 -17.87 1.70 -8.20
C ILE A 151 -18.89 2.73 -7.68
N GLY A 152 -18.41 3.79 -7.03
CA GLY A 152 -19.21 4.89 -6.52
C GLY A 152 -19.72 5.86 -7.60
N GLY A 153 -19.30 5.69 -8.86
CA GLY A 153 -19.73 6.52 -9.99
C GLY A 153 -19.13 7.93 -10.02
N LEU A 154 -17.99 8.16 -9.38
CA LEU A 154 -17.29 9.45 -9.32
C LEU A 154 -16.42 9.75 -10.56
N LEU A 155 -16.12 8.75 -11.40
CA LEU A 155 -15.22 8.87 -12.55
C LEU A 155 -15.93 9.13 -13.90
N ARG A 156 -17.15 9.68 -13.87
CA ARG A 156 -17.97 9.94 -15.07
C ARG A 156 -17.95 11.38 -15.52
#